data_AF-A0A836LEZ0-F1
#
_entry.id   AF-A0A836LEZ0-F1
#
_cell.length_a   1.000
_cell.length_b   1.000
_cell.length_c   1.000
_cell.angle_alpha   90.00
_cell.angle_beta   90.00
_cell.angle_gamma   90.00
#
_symmetry.space_group_name_H-M   'P 1'
#
loop_
_entity.id
_entity.type
_entity.pdbx_description
1 polymer ?
#
loop_
_entity_poly.entity_id
_entity_poly.type
_entity_poly.pdbx_seq_one_letter_code
_entity_poly.pdbx_strand_id
1 'polypeptide(L)'
;MFGLHTHAVSSSSCLFPVASDGEEAVVDDNSGVSAMNRKVPHIRQLPRELLLDVFLAVIQNDNNNFSWIAVFSCVCQDWYRLCQHPVLWEYVAKRICVVYPLVARLNGRAPYDAECQKIVNRIRHLGAKEQCIVQYDPLQPLPAPSRAVLRKTMEKVRRYRESQQYYNYVQRQRNVVLHIFLSLTLFSVALAITIAMCVSEGFEVGGLCTTTTVFRLLWMTYLCIVAIIVSNVVMQAHFEPLPLLLRLRRNKLLIVASAVTITLGICDIIIPTLLIQINLGREERFSWLWCGITVILSFCIWQLYTLIYIMPAARQHLQCQMTNVNVREGFQFVVLNIPNGFPFLFAAASFCTLQYVQYGYRIYLLLGGVPVIVSLAVLVLVFLLDFYSLRRFQDLVMGTCLFLAMLFPASLLVWEFRGLSLLPLAAAAFGIFLAHARYVASAAIHELMRIIHTERKSGLPRTLDPSKRRS
;
A
#
# COMPACT_ATOMS: atom_id res chain seq x y z
N MET A 1 -37.02 19.46 8.20
CA MET A 1 -36.93 20.76 8.91
C MET A 1 -35.46 21.15 8.93
N PHE A 2 -34.95 22.18 8.25
CA PHE A 2 -35.51 23.34 7.58
C PHE A 2 -35.02 23.35 6.11
N GLY A 3 -35.91 23.75 5.19
CA GLY A 3 -35.50 24.20 3.86
C GLY A 3 -35.46 25.73 3.83
N LEU A 4 -34.66 26.32 2.94
CA LEU A 4 -35.01 27.56 2.25
C LEU A 4 -34.07 27.83 1.05
N HIS A 5 -34.68 27.79 -0.13
CA HIS A 5 -34.52 28.66 -1.30
C HIS A 5 -33.24 28.64 -2.18
N THR A 6 -33.41 27.97 -3.32
CA THR A 6 -33.37 28.53 -4.69
C THR A 6 -32.51 29.77 -4.95
N HIS A 7 -31.56 29.65 -5.88
CA HIS A 7 -31.50 30.57 -7.01
C HIS A 7 -31.30 29.79 -8.30
N ALA A 8 -32.34 29.85 -9.14
CA ALA A 8 -32.31 29.45 -10.53
C ALA A 8 -31.22 30.26 -11.26
N VAL A 9 -30.30 29.55 -11.92
CA VAL A 9 -29.36 30.17 -12.85
C VAL A 9 -30.15 30.57 -14.09
N SER A 10 -30.58 31.82 -14.13
CA SER A 10 -31.07 32.46 -15.34
C SER A 10 -29.93 32.44 -16.37
N SER A 11 -30.14 31.71 -17.45
CA SER A 11 -29.39 31.81 -18.70
C SER A 11 -29.51 33.24 -19.24
N SER A 12 -28.54 34.09 -18.91
CA SER A 12 -28.31 35.36 -19.61
C SER A 12 -27.21 35.15 -20.63
N SER A 13 -27.60 34.99 -21.88
CA SER A 13 -26.73 35.12 -23.04
C SER A 13 -26.38 36.60 -23.22
N CYS A 14 -25.19 37.01 -22.76
CA CYS A 14 -24.61 38.29 -23.18
C CYS A 14 -23.93 38.11 -24.55
N LEU A 15 -24.66 38.44 -25.61
CA LEU A 15 -24.11 38.75 -26.93
C LEU A 15 -23.48 40.14 -26.86
N PHE A 16 -22.17 40.24 -27.11
CA PHE A 16 -21.53 41.51 -27.47
C PHE A 16 -21.26 41.50 -28.97
N PRO A 17 -21.65 42.53 -29.73
CA PRO A 17 -21.35 42.59 -31.15
C PRO A 17 -19.85 42.85 -31.33
N VAL A 18 -19.25 42.07 -32.22
CA VAL A 18 -17.99 42.39 -32.87
C VAL A 18 -18.31 43.49 -33.87
N ALA A 19 -17.85 44.72 -33.63
CA ALA A 19 -17.93 45.81 -34.59
C ALA A 19 -16.55 46.06 -35.19
N SER A 20 -16.55 46.02 -36.52
CA SER A 20 -15.48 46.17 -37.50
C SER A 20 -14.87 47.57 -37.50
N ASP A 21 -13.62 47.65 -37.91
CA ASP A 21 -12.92 48.87 -38.34
C ASP A 21 -13.69 49.60 -39.46
N GLY A 22 -13.63 50.95 -39.48
CA GLY A 22 -13.95 51.77 -40.65
C GLY A 22 -14.55 53.17 -40.40
N GLU A 23 -13.73 54.19 -40.64
CA GLU A 23 -14.03 55.54 -41.20
C GLU A 23 -14.57 56.71 -40.35
N GLU A 24 -13.97 57.87 -40.67
CA GLU A 24 -14.06 59.21 -40.08
C GLU A 24 -15.34 59.96 -40.45
N ALA A 25 -15.83 60.82 -39.53
CA ALA A 25 -16.49 62.09 -39.87
C ALA A 25 -16.43 63.07 -38.69
N VAL A 26 -16.31 64.35 -39.04
CA VAL A 26 -15.86 65.51 -38.27
C VAL A 26 -17.07 66.37 -37.80
N VAL A 27 -17.00 66.92 -36.56
CA VAL A 27 -17.62 68.17 -36.02
C VAL A 27 -19.16 68.14 -35.78
N ASP A 28 -19.77 68.64 -34.67
CA ASP A 28 -19.51 69.84 -33.86
C ASP A 28 -20.08 69.79 -32.41
N ASP A 29 -19.42 70.61 -31.59
CA ASP A 29 -19.73 71.39 -30.37
C ASP A 29 -20.74 71.06 -29.23
N ASN A 30 -20.17 71.21 -28.02
CA ASN A 30 -20.68 71.83 -26.79
C ASN A 30 -21.96 71.34 -26.08
N SER A 31 -21.77 70.64 -24.95
CA SER A 31 -22.36 71.06 -23.67
C SER A 31 -21.49 70.62 -22.49
N GLY A 32 -20.96 71.61 -21.78
CA GLY A 32 -20.17 71.44 -20.58
C GLY A 32 -20.99 71.14 -19.33
N VAL A 33 -20.26 70.65 -18.33
CA VAL A 33 -20.57 70.70 -16.89
C VAL A 33 -21.61 69.71 -16.36
N SER A 34 -21.14 68.51 -16.03
CA SER A 34 -21.40 67.90 -14.71
C SER A 34 -20.35 66.83 -14.42
N ALA A 35 -19.19 67.27 -13.92
CA ALA A 35 -18.18 66.40 -13.33
C ALA A 35 -18.66 65.96 -11.93
N MET A 36 -19.65 65.07 -11.90
CA MET A 36 -20.13 64.47 -10.67
C MET A 36 -19.20 63.31 -10.30
N ASN A 37 -18.23 63.62 -9.43
CA ASN A 37 -17.53 62.76 -8.48
C ASN A 37 -17.66 61.23 -8.70
N ARG A 38 -17.08 60.71 -9.79
CA ARG A 38 -16.87 59.26 -9.92
C ARG A 38 -15.72 58.89 -8.99
N LYS A 39 -16.04 58.33 -7.83
CA LYS A 39 -15.06 57.60 -7.00
C LYS A 39 -14.32 56.62 -7.91
N VAL A 40 -13.09 56.96 -8.29
CA VAL A 40 -12.24 56.07 -9.07
C VAL A 40 -12.04 54.83 -8.19
N PRO A 41 -12.46 53.63 -8.62
CA PRO A 41 -12.32 52.45 -7.79
C PRO A 41 -10.83 52.26 -7.46
N HIS A 42 -10.48 52.16 -6.17
CA HIS A 42 -9.09 52.05 -5.66
C HIS A 42 -8.25 50.98 -6.37
N ILE A 43 -8.92 50.02 -7.00
CA ILE A 43 -8.37 48.93 -7.79
C ILE A 43 -7.79 49.38 -9.15
N ARG A 44 -8.27 50.48 -9.75
CA ARG A 44 -7.75 51.03 -11.02
C ARG A 44 -6.39 51.73 -10.86
N GLN A 45 -5.93 51.93 -9.64
CA GLN A 45 -4.63 52.53 -9.32
C GLN A 45 -3.52 51.49 -9.12
N LEU A 46 -3.86 50.20 -9.02
CA LEU A 46 -2.87 49.14 -8.82
C LEU A 46 -2.20 48.76 -10.15
N PRO A 47 -0.86 48.60 -10.16
CA PRO A 47 -0.14 48.00 -11.28
C PRO A 47 -0.77 46.67 -11.69
N ARG A 48 -0.86 46.45 -13.00
CA ARG A 48 -1.51 45.25 -13.59
C ARG A 48 -0.92 43.94 -13.05
N GLU A 49 0.37 43.93 -12.75
CA GLU A 49 1.09 42.78 -12.18
C GLU A 49 0.61 42.44 -10.76
N LEU A 50 0.50 43.43 -9.87
CA LEU A 50 0.03 43.22 -8.49
C LEU A 50 -1.43 42.76 -8.46
N LEU A 51 -2.25 43.27 -9.37
CA LEU A 51 -3.65 42.84 -9.48
C LEU A 51 -3.77 41.40 -9.99
N LEU A 52 -2.90 40.99 -10.91
CA LEU A 52 -2.80 39.61 -11.39
C LEU A 52 -2.35 38.67 -10.26
N ASP A 53 -1.38 39.07 -9.44
CA ASP A 53 -0.95 38.31 -8.26
C ASP A 53 -2.06 38.17 -7.22
N VAL A 54 -2.87 39.22 -7.00
CA VAL A 54 -4.05 39.15 -6.14
C VAL A 54 -5.08 38.17 -6.70
N PHE A 55 -5.35 38.17 -8.01
CA PHE A 55 -6.28 37.20 -8.61
C PHE A 55 -5.77 35.76 -8.44
N LEU A 56 -4.47 35.55 -8.66
CA LEU A 56 -3.83 34.26 -8.45
C LEU A 56 -3.89 33.81 -6.98
N ALA A 57 -3.68 34.73 -6.04
CA ALA A 57 -3.75 34.47 -4.60
C ALA A 57 -5.18 34.12 -4.15
N VAL A 58 -6.20 34.81 -4.67
CA VAL A 58 -7.62 34.49 -4.39
C VAL A 58 -7.99 33.11 -4.92
N ILE A 59 -7.59 32.80 -6.17
CA ILE A 59 -7.78 31.47 -6.76
C ILE A 59 -7.05 30.40 -5.95
N GLN A 60 -5.82 30.66 -5.51
CA GLN A 60 -5.03 29.74 -4.68
C GLN A 60 -5.65 29.48 -3.31
N ASN A 61 -6.10 30.54 -2.64
CA ASN A 61 -6.70 30.46 -1.31
C ASN A 61 -8.04 29.71 -1.33
N ASP A 62 -8.80 29.81 -2.42
CA ASP A 62 -10.03 29.02 -2.62
C ASP A 62 -9.76 27.71 -3.37
N ASN A 63 -8.73 26.96 -2.96
CA ASN A 63 -8.43 25.62 -3.47
C ASN A 63 -8.28 25.49 -5.01
N ASN A 64 -7.77 26.52 -5.68
CA ASN A 64 -7.71 26.63 -7.15
C ASN A 64 -9.09 26.62 -7.83
N ASN A 65 -10.08 27.28 -7.23
CA ASN A 65 -11.39 27.46 -7.84
C ASN A 65 -11.35 28.48 -8.98
N PHE A 66 -11.18 28.00 -10.20
CA PHE A 66 -11.09 28.86 -11.39
C PHE A 66 -12.42 29.51 -11.81
N SER A 67 -13.55 29.22 -11.13
CA SER A 67 -14.79 29.97 -11.33
C SER A 67 -14.63 31.46 -10.97
N TRP A 68 -13.67 31.78 -10.09
CA TRP A 68 -13.26 33.16 -9.81
C TRP A 68 -12.81 33.91 -11.06
N ILE A 69 -12.24 33.25 -12.07
CA ILE A 69 -11.87 33.90 -13.34
C ILE A 69 -13.13 34.44 -14.04
N ALA A 70 -14.25 33.70 -14.01
CA ALA A 70 -15.51 34.18 -14.55
C ALA A 70 -16.06 35.36 -13.74
N VAL A 71 -15.99 35.27 -12.41
CA VAL A 71 -16.42 36.37 -11.51
C VAL A 71 -15.60 37.63 -11.76
N PHE A 72 -14.27 37.54 -11.81
CA PHE A 72 -13.36 38.65 -12.09
C PHE A 72 -13.62 39.25 -13.47
N SER A 73 -13.90 38.41 -14.47
CA SER A 73 -14.17 38.84 -15.84
C SER A 73 -15.47 39.64 -15.99
N CYS A 74 -16.39 39.55 -15.02
CA CYS A 74 -17.67 40.27 -15.03
C CYS A 74 -17.62 41.62 -14.29
N VAL A 75 -16.52 41.96 -13.60
CA VAL A 75 -16.45 43.17 -12.75
C VAL A 75 -16.31 44.45 -13.57
N CYS A 76 -15.34 44.49 -14.50
CA CYS A 76 -15.15 45.61 -15.42
C CYS A 76 -14.29 45.18 -16.62
N GLN A 77 -14.27 46.01 -17.68
CA GLN A 77 -13.54 45.71 -18.92
C GLN A 77 -12.01 45.59 -18.70
N ASP A 78 -11.45 46.33 -17.73
CA ASP A 78 -10.03 46.26 -17.39
C ASP A 78 -9.68 44.91 -16.74
N TRP A 79 -10.53 44.44 -15.83
CA TRP A 79 -10.40 43.12 -15.18
C TRP A 79 -10.61 41.99 -16.18
N TYR A 80 -11.57 42.14 -17.11
CA TYR A 80 -11.77 41.20 -18.20
C TYR A 80 -10.51 41.02 -19.05
N ARG A 81 -9.83 42.12 -19.43
CA ARG A 81 -8.55 42.09 -20.16
C ARG A 81 -7.43 41.43 -19.34
N LEU A 82 -7.37 41.67 -18.03
CA LEU A 82 -6.44 40.99 -17.12
C LEU A 82 -6.73 39.50 -16.96
N CYS A 83 -8.00 39.08 -16.98
CA CYS A 83 -8.38 37.66 -16.97
C CYS A 83 -8.01 36.93 -18.27
N GLN A 84 -7.71 37.65 -19.35
CA GLN A 84 -7.19 37.11 -20.60
C GLN A 84 -5.65 37.08 -20.64
N HIS A 85 -4.98 37.59 -19.60
CA HIS A 85 -3.52 37.67 -19.56
C HIS A 85 -2.88 36.27 -19.60
N PRO A 86 -1.82 36.07 -20.39
CA PRO A 86 -1.21 34.76 -20.60
C PRO A 86 -0.70 34.12 -19.31
N VAL A 87 -0.17 34.90 -18.36
CA VAL A 87 0.34 34.38 -17.07
C VAL A 87 -0.76 33.72 -16.23
N LEU A 88 -1.99 34.25 -16.24
CA LEU A 88 -3.12 33.64 -15.54
C LEU A 88 -3.48 32.29 -16.18
N TRP A 89 -3.50 32.23 -17.51
CA TRP A 89 -3.78 31.00 -18.25
C TRP A 89 -2.63 30.01 -18.21
N GLU A 90 -1.39 30.45 -18.09
CA GLU A 90 -0.21 29.63 -17.84
C GLU A 90 -0.26 29.04 -16.42
N TYR A 91 -0.69 29.82 -15.42
CA TYR A 91 -0.93 29.31 -14.06
C TYR A 91 -2.05 28.27 -14.04
N VAL A 92 -3.17 28.54 -14.71
CA VAL A 92 -4.29 27.61 -14.89
C VAL A 92 -3.80 26.34 -15.60
N ALA A 93 -3.08 26.49 -16.71
CA ALA A 93 -2.51 25.37 -17.46
C ALA A 93 -1.53 24.57 -16.61
N LYS A 94 -0.58 25.21 -15.89
CA LYS A 94 0.33 24.50 -14.98
C LYS A 94 -0.43 23.76 -13.89
N ARG A 95 -1.44 24.35 -13.25
CA ARG A 95 -2.20 23.66 -12.19
C ARG A 95 -3.06 22.52 -12.71
N ILE A 96 -3.64 22.65 -13.90
CA ILE A 96 -4.45 21.59 -14.50
C ILE A 96 -3.57 20.53 -15.19
N CYS A 97 -2.41 20.89 -15.74
CA CYS A 97 -1.49 19.99 -16.48
C CYS A 97 -0.38 19.35 -15.62
N VAL A 98 -0.05 19.91 -14.45
CA VAL A 98 0.94 19.34 -13.52
C VAL A 98 0.26 18.41 -12.51
N VAL A 99 -0.99 18.69 -12.11
CA VAL A 99 -1.76 17.84 -11.16
C VAL A 99 -2.62 16.81 -11.89
N TYR A 100 -2.90 17.05 -13.17
CA TYR A 100 -3.59 16.11 -14.04
C TYR A 100 -2.68 15.87 -15.23
N PRO A 101 -2.52 14.64 -15.72
CA PRO A 101 -2.16 14.48 -17.10
C PRO A 101 -3.27 15.12 -17.96
N LEU A 102 -3.17 16.40 -18.30
CA LEU A 102 -3.98 17.01 -19.37
C LEU A 102 -3.61 16.41 -20.72
N VAL A 103 -2.45 15.73 -20.78
CA VAL A 103 -1.71 15.37 -21.99
C VAL A 103 -1.83 13.90 -22.36
N ALA A 104 -2.12 12.98 -21.42
CA ALA A 104 -2.55 11.64 -21.83
C ALA A 104 -3.89 11.68 -22.59
N ARG A 105 -4.67 12.77 -22.44
CA ARG A 105 -6.08 12.85 -22.83
C ARG A 105 -6.54 14.22 -23.33
N LEU A 106 -5.77 14.89 -24.16
CA LEU A 106 -6.35 15.73 -25.21
C LEU A 106 -6.51 14.92 -26.52
N ASN A 107 -6.99 13.67 -26.42
CA ASN A 107 -7.39 12.78 -27.52
C ASN A 107 -6.31 11.94 -28.22
N GLY A 108 -5.20 11.58 -27.57
CA GLY A 108 -4.17 10.75 -28.23
C GLY A 108 -3.56 11.44 -29.46
N ARG A 109 -3.30 12.75 -29.38
CA ARG A 109 -2.82 13.59 -30.50
C ARG A 109 -1.55 14.40 -30.25
N ALA A 110 -0.88 14.23 -29.11
CA ALA A 110 0.52 14.66 -29.00
C ALA A 110 1.42 13.45 -29.35
N PRO A 111 2.50 13.64 -30.14
CA PRO A 111 3.40 12.54 -30.47
C PRO A 111 3.93 11.94 -29.17
N TYR A 112 3.76 10.63 -28.99
CA TYR A 112 4.30 9.94 -27.84
C TYR A 112 5.82 9.91 -27.96
N ASP A 113 6.53 10.08 -26.85
CA ASP A 113 7.90 9.58 -26.78
C ASP A 113 7.91 8.07 -27.06
N ALA A 114 9.00 7.57 -27.65
CA ALA A 114 9.11 6.19 -28.11
C ALA A 114 8.78 5.15 -27.02
N GLU A 115 9.03 5.47 -25.75
CA GLU A 115 8.66 4.64 -24.60
C GLU A 115 7.16 4.63 -24.31
N CYS A 116 6.50 5.79 -24.35
CA CYS A 116 5.06 5.88 -24.13
C CYS A 116 4.27 5.19 -25.25
N GLN A 117 4.77 5.24 -26.49
CA GLN A 117 4.16 4.55 -27.63
C GLN A 117 4.23 3.03 -27.48
N LYS A 118 5.33 2.49 -26.94
CA LYS A 118 5.44 1.06 -26.60
C LYS A 118 4.40 0.63 -25.56
N ILE A 119 4.14 1.47 -24.56
CA ILE A 119 3.15 1.18 -23.51
C ILE A 119 1.73 1.21 -24.08
N VAL A 120 1.39 2.21 -24.90
CA VAL A 120 0.06 2.33 -25.54
C VAL A 120 -0.20 1.20 -26.55
N ASN A 121 0.80 0.84 -27.37
CA ASN A 121 0.68 -0.29 -28.29
C ASN A 121 0.53 -1.63 -27.55
N ARG A 122 1.21 -1.78 -26.40
CA ARG A 122 1.05 -2.94 -25.52
C ARG A 122 -0.36 -2.98 -24.92
N ILE A 123 -0.97 -1.83 -24.59
CA ILE A 123 -2.36 -1.73 -24.11
C ILE A 123 -3.38 -2.02 -25.23
N ARG A 124 -3.11 -1.58 -26.47
CA ARG A 124 -3.94 -1.81 -27.67
C ARG A 124 -4.00 -3.28 -28.07
N HIS A 125 -2.88 -4.00 -28.01
CA HIS A 125 -2.84 -5.45 -28.24
C HIS A 125 -3.58 -6.28 -27.17
N LEU A 126 -3.96 -5.66 -26.04
CA LEU A 126 -4.65 -6.33 -24.93
C LEU A 126 -6.18 -6.12 -24.93
N GLY A 127 -6.76 -5.75 -26.08
CA GLY A 127 -8.19 -5.94 -26.40
C GLY A 127 -9.20 -4.94 -25.80
N ALA A 128 -8.76 -3.78 -25.31
CA ALA A 128 -9.69 -2.75 -24.83
C ALA A 128 -10.38 -2.06 -26.02
N LYS A 129 -11.67 -2.36 -26.26
CA LYS A 129 -12.50 -1.60 -27.21
C LYS A 129 -12.77 -0.21 -26.64
N GLU A 130 -12.11 0.81 -27.16
CA GLU A 130 -12.44 2.21 -26.87
C GLU A 130 -13.74 2.60 -27.59
N GLN A 131 -14.72 3.11 -26.83
CA GLN A 131 -15.87 3.81 -27.39
C GLN A 131 -15.37 5.12 -28.04
N CYS A 132 -15.40 5.16 -29.38
CA CYS A 132 -15.25 6.31 -30.28
C CYS A 132 -14.12 7.31 -29.97
N ILE A 133 -12.94 7.10 -30.57
CA ILE A 133 -11.95 8.16 -30.78
C ILE A 133 -12.09 8.65 -32.21
N VAL A 134 -12.66 9.84 -32.39
CA VAL A 134 -12.56 10.58 -33.66
C VAL A 134 -11.11 11.04 -33.79
N GLN A 135 -10.39 10.49 -34.75
CA GLN A 135 -9.03 10.89 -35.12
C GLN A 135 -9.16 12.10 -36.04
N TYR A 136 -8.58 13.25 -35.68
CA TYR A 136 -8.46 14.38 -36.62
C TYR A 136 -7.01 14.45 -37.05
N ASP A 137 -6.85 14.97 -38.27
CA ASP A 137 -5.57 15.16 -38.93
C ASP A 137 -4.59 15.97 -38.07
N PRO A 138 -3.32 15.54 -37.94
CA PRO A 138 -2.28 16.22 -37.15
C PRO A 138 -1.86 17.58 -37.71
N LEU A 139 -2.32 17.96 -38.91
CA LEU A 139 -1.96 19.21 -39.59
C LEU A 139 -2.96 20.36 -39.35
N GLN A 140 -4.08 20.12 -38.67
CA GLN A 140 -5.02 21.19 -38.34
C GLN A 140 -4.75 21.77 -36.95
N PRO A 141 -4.65 23.12 -36.80
CA PRO A 141 -4.56 23.75 -35.49
C PRO A 141 -5.79 23.37 -34.67
N LEU A 142 -5.56 22.80 -33.48
CA LEU A 142 -6.66 22.37 -32.63
C LEU A 142 -7.54 23.57 -32.25
N PRO A 143 -8.87 23.47 -32.34
CA PRO A 143 -9.75 24.51 -31.85
C PRO A 143 -9.56 24.69 -30.34
N ALA A 144 -9.57 25.93 -29.87
CA ALA A 144 -9.45 26.25 -28.46
C ALA A 144 -10.48 25.44 -27.64
N PRO A 145 -10.09 24.86 -26.49
CA PRO A 145 -10.98 24.02 -25.70
C PRO A 145 -12.22 24.82 -25.28
N SER A 146 -13.41 24.30 -25.56
CA SER A 146 -14.64 24.96 -25.18
C SER A 146 -14.74 25.10 -23.65
N ARG A 147 -15.42 26.16 -23.17
CA ARG A 147 -15.62 26.42 -21.73
C ARG A 147 -16.17 25.21 -20.98
N ALA A 148 -17.03 24.42 -21.62
CA ALA A 148 -17.59 23.19 -21.06
C ALA A 148 -16.54 22.08 -20.88
N VAL A 149 -15.65 21.90 -21.85
CA VAL A 149 -14.56 20.91 -21.79
C VAL A 149 -13.55 21.29 -20.71
N LEU A 150 -13.20 22.57 -20.61
CA LEU A 150 -12.31 23.08 -19.56
C LEU A 150 -12.91 22.85 -18.17
N ARG A 151 -14.17 23.22 -17.93
CA ARG A 151 -14.87 23.00 -16.65
C ARG A 151 -14.92 21.53 -16.25
N LYS A 152 -15.30 20.66 -17.19
CA LYS A 152 -15.34 19.20 -16.97
C LYS A 152 -13.96 18.62 -16.65
N THR A 153 -12.90 19.19 -17.22
CA THR A 153 -11.52 18.77 -16.96
C THR A 153 -11.05 19.26 -15.60
N MET A 154 -11.36 20.50 -15.22
CA MET A 154 -11.08 21.06 -13.89
C MET A 154 -11.75 20.26 -12.77
N GLU A 155 -13.03 19.90 -12.90
CA GLU A 155 -13.74 19.07 -11.91
C GLU A 155 -13.09 17.69 -11.74
N LYS A 156 -12.63 17.12 -12.86
CA LYS A 156 -11.88 15.87 -12.91
C LYS A 156 -10.54 15.97 -12.17
N VAL A 157 -9.81 17.08 -12.33
CA VAL A 157 -8.57 17.37 -11.58
C VAL A 157 -8.83 17.50 -10.09
N ARG A 158 -9.88 18.23 -9.73
CA ARG A 158 -10.27 18.43 -8.34
C ARG A 158 -10.58 17.09 -7.65
N ARG A 159 -11.44 16.26 -8.25
CA ARG A 159 -11.79 14.93 -7.70
C ARG A 159 -10.58 14.02 -7.56
N TYR A 160 -9.63 14.07 -8.50
CA TYR A 160 -8.39 13.29 -8.42
C TYR A 160 -7.50 13.76 -7.29
N ARG A 161 -7.33 15.08 -7.13
CA ARG A 161 -6.55 15.67 -6.05
C ARG A 161 -7.14 15.33 -4.68
N GLU A 162 -8.46 15.43 -4.54
CA GLU A 162 -9.19 15.01 -3.34
C GLU A 162 -8.99 13.51 -3.06
N SER A 163 -9.11 12.65 -4.08
CA SER A 163 -8.86 11.21 -3.96
C SER A 163 -7.41 10.89 -3.59
N GLN A 164 -6.45 11.63 -4.14
CA GLN A 164 -5.02 11.43 -3.88
C GLN A 164 -4.63 11.90 -2.47
N GLN A 165 -5.22 13.00 -1.99
CA GLN A 165 -5.09 13.44 -0.61
C GLN A 165 -5.63 12.38 0.36
N TYR A 166 -6.81 11.84 0.07
CA TYR A 166 -7.39 10.77 0.87
C TYR A 166 -6.55 9.48 0.81
N TYR A 167 -6.05 9.10 -0.36
CA TYR A 167 -5.14 7.96 -0.53
C TYR A 167 -3.87 8.12 0.33
N ASN A 168 -3.21 9.28 0.27
CA ASN A 168 -2.02 9.56 1.06
C ASN A 168 -2.31 9.50 2.56
N TYR A 169 -3.48 9.99 2.99
CA TYR A 169 -3.92 9.87 4.38
C TYR A 169 -4.09 8.39 4.80
N VAL A 170 -4.83 7.61 4.01
CA VAL A 170 -5.06 6.16 4.29
C VAL A 170 -3.74 5.39 4.28
N GLN A 171 -2.83 5.68 3.34
CA GLN A 171 -1.53 5.03 3.24
C GLN A 171 -0.66 5.26 4.49
N ARG A 172 -0.70 6.45 5.08
CA ARG A 172 0.00 6.76 6.33
C ARG A 172 -0.58 6.00 7.52
N GLN A 173 -1.91 5.94 7.63
CA GLN A 173 -2.59 5.20 8.70
C GLN A 173 -2.36 3.69 8.58
N ARG A 174 -2.29 3.17 7.36
CA ARG A 174 -2.10 1.74 7.08
C ARG A 174 -0.85 1.17 7.72
N ASN A 175 0.29 1.88 7.68
CA ASN A 175 1.52 1.34 8.25
C ASN A 175 1.34 1.05 9.76
N VAL A 176 0.72 1.98 10.48
CA VAL A 176 0.42 1.84 11.90
C VAL A 176 -0.56 0.69 12.15
N VAL A 177 -1.67 0.65 11.41
CA VAL A 177 -2.69 -0.41 11.56
C VAL A 177 -2.06 -1.79 11.32
N LEU A 178 -1.27 -1.95 10.26
CA LEU A 178 -0.59 -3.22 9.97
C LEU A 178 0.36 -3.65 11.08
N HIS A 179 1.18 -2.74 11.61
CA HIS A 179 2.08 -3.07 12.71
C HIS A 179 1.35 -3.35 14.04
N ILE A 180 0.19 -2.73 14.27
CA ILE A 180 -0.66 -3.05 15.42
C ILE A 180 -1.24 -4.46 15.28
N PHE A 181 -1.83 -4.80 14.14
CA PHE A 181 -2.35 -6.15 13.89
C PHE A 181 -1.24 -7.21 13.95
N LEU A 182 -0.05 -6.92 13.42
CA LEU A 182 1.10 -7.81 13.51
C LEU A 182 1.56 -7.99 14.97
N SER A 183 1.59 -6.91 15.76
CA SER A 183 1.90 -7.01 17.19
C SER A 183 0.84 -7.82 17.94
N LEU A 184 -0.43 -7.67 17.60
CA LEU A 184 -1.52 -8.47 18.15
C LEU A 184 -1.36 -9.96 17.79
N THR A 185 -0.98 -10.29 16.55
CA THR A 185 -0.71 -11.69 16.16
C THR A 185 0.46 -12.30 16.92
N LEU A 186 1.55 -11.55 17.11
CA LEU A 186 2.72 -12.04 17.85
C LEU A 186 2.38 -12.25 19.33
N PHE A 187 1.59 -11.34 19.91
CA PHE A 187 1.12 -11.44 21.27
C PHE A 187 0.18 -12.63 21.48
N SER A 188 -0.78 -12.85 20.57
CA SER A 188 -1.71 -13.99 20.67
C SER A 188 -0.97 -15.33 20.55
N VAL A 189 0.05 -15.42 19.69
CA VAL A 189 0.91 -16.62 19.59
C VAL A 189 1.71 -16.83 20.88
N ALA A 190 2.34 -15.78 21.41
CA ALA A 190 3.10 -15.88 22.66
C ALA A 190 2.22 -16.34 23.84
N LEU A 191 1.00 -15.79 23.94
CA LEU A 191 0.03 -16.24 24.94
C LEU A 191 -0.45 -17.68 24.68
N ALA A 192 -0.70 -18.07 23.43
CA ALA A 192 -1.12 -19.43 23.10
C ALA A 192 -0.07 -20.47 23.54
N ILE A 193 1.22 -20.21 23.26
CA ILE A 193 2.32 -21.09 23.66
C ILE A 193 2.43 -21.15 25.20
N THR A 194 2.32 -20.00 25.87
CA THR A 194 2.41 -19.92 27.33
C THR A 194 1.25 -20.64 28.01
N ILE A 195 0.03 -20.49 27.49
CA ILE A 195 -1.13 -21.21 28.02
C ILE A 195 -1.01 -22.72 27.72
N ALA A 196 -0.50 -23.12 26.55
CA ALA A 196 -0.22 -24.52 26.25
C ALA A 196 0.82 -25.13 27.20
N MET A 197 1.86 -24.36 27.57
CA MET A 197 2.82 -24.73 28.61
C MET A 197 2.13 -24.92 29.97
N CYS A 198 1.31 -23.97 30.41
CA CYS A 198 0.59 -24.11 31.68
C CYS A 198 -0.35 -25.32 31.70
N VAL A 199 -1.10 -25.53 30.61
CA VAL A 199 -2.03 -26.67 30.46
C VAL A 199 -1.28 -28.00 30.48
N SER A 200 -0.12 -28.09 29.84
CA SER A 200 0.68 -29.32 29.80
C SER A 200 1.37 -29.66 31.12
N GLU A 201 1.64 -28.67 31.98
CA GLU A 201 2.09 -28.87 33.37
C GLU A 201 0.92 -29.08 34.35
N GLY A 202 -0.34 -28.97 33.91
CA GLY A 202 -1.51 -29.13 34.77
C GLY A 202 -1.83 -27.93 35.67
N PHE A 203 -1.33 -26.73 35.34
CA PHE A 203 -1.67 -25.52 36.07
C PHE A 203 -3.08 -25.02 35.72
N GLU A 204 -4.00 -25.10 36.67
CA GLU A 204 -5.36 -24.57 36.55
C GLU A 204 -5.46 -23.13 37.10
N VAL A 205 -5.02 -22.14 36.31
CA VAL A 205 -5.19 -20.72 36.68
C VAL A 205 -6.62 -20.26 36.33
N GLY A 206 -7.57 -20.48 37.24
CA GLY A 206 -8.92 -19.87 37.18
C GLY A 206 -9.73 -20.14 35.90
N GLY A 207 -9.52 -21.28 35.24
CA GLY A 207 -10.19 -21.64 33.98
C GLY A 207 -9.65 -20.94 32.72
N LEU A 208 -8.68 -20.03 32.85
CA LEU A 208 -7.99 -19.38 31.73
C LEU A 208 -7.01 -20.33 31.04
N CYS A 209 -6.38 -21.23 31.80
CA CYS A 209 -5.47 -22.24 31.29
C CYS A 209 -6.21 -23.49 30.81
N THR A 210 -6.82 -23.40 29.63
CA THR A 210 -7.57 -24.49 28.99
C THR A 210 -7.14 -24.67 27.54
N THR A 211 -7.23 -25.91 27.03
CA THR A 211 -6.96 -26.22 25.61
C THR A 211 -7.84 -25.40 24.67
N THR A 212 -9.09 -25.13 25.06
CA THR A 212 -10.02 -24.27 24.31
C THR A 212 -9.53 -22.83 24.20
N THR A 213 -8.89 -22.29 25.24
CA THR A 213 -8.30 -20.95 25.21
C THR A 213 -7.09 -20.87 24.30
N VAL A 214 -6.24 -21.92 24.27
CA VAL A 214 -5.13 -22.03 23.31
C VAL A 214 -5.67 -21.95 21.87
N PHE A 215 -6.68 -22.77 21.54
CA PHE A 215 -7.28 -22.75 20.20
C PHE A 215 -7.93 -21.41 19.87
N ARG A 216 -8.66 -20.78 20.82
CA ARG A 216 -9.23 -19.43 20.61
C ARG A 216 -8.16 -18.40 20.24
N LEU A 217 -7.01 -18.41 20.91
CA LEU A 217 -5.91 -17.51 20.59
C LEU A 217 -5.27 -17.80 19.22
N LEU A 218 -5.15 -19.07 18.84
CA LEU A 218 -4.71 -19.46 17.50
C LEU A 218 -5.70 -18.97 16.42
N TRP A 219 -7.00 -19.16 16.63
CA TRP A 219 -8.04 -18.66 15.72
C TRP A 219 -8.00 -17.13 15.59
N MET A 220 -7.80 -16.41 16.69
CA MET A 220 -7.59 -14.95 16.66
C MET A 220 -6.35 -14.56 15.85
N THR A 221 -5.27 -15.33 15.97
CA THR A 221 -4.05 -15.12 15.17
C THR A 221 -4.34 -15.27 13.67
N TYR A 222 -5.05 -16.33 13.28
CA TYR A 222 -5.39 -16.59 11.88
C TYR A 222 -6.30 -15.50 11.31
N LEU A 223 -7.32 -15.07 12.06
CA LEU A 223 -8.19 -13.97 11.66
C LEU A 223 -7.41 -12.66 11.47
N CYS A 224 -6.47 -12.35 12.36
CA CYS A 224 -5.64 -11.15 12.24
C CYS A 224 -4.71 -11.21 11.00
N ILE A 225 -4.12 -12.38 10.69
CA ILE A 225 -3.30 -12.56 9.49
C ILE A 225 -4.15 -12.37 8.22
N VAL A 226 -5.34 -12.98 8.17
CA VAL A 226 -6.26 -12.81 7.03
C VAL A 226 -6.67 -11.33 6.90
N ALA A 227 -6.98 -10.66 8.01
CA ALA A 227 -7.33 -9.24 8.03
C ALA A 227 -6.17 -8.36 7.51
N ILE A 228 -4.92 -8.66 7.89
CA ILE A 228 -3.72 -7.99 7.37
C ILE A 228 -3.61 -8.15 5.85
N ILE A 229 -3.75 -9.37 5.33
CA ILE A 229 -3.63 -9.65 3.89
C ILE A 229 -4.76 -8.97 3.12
N VAL A 230 -6.00 -9.14 3.57
CA VAL A 230 -7.18 -8.55 2.92
C VAL A 230 -7.10 -7.02 2.95
N SER A 231 -6.75 -6.43 4.09
CA SER A 231 -6.56 -4.97 4.22
C SER A 231 -5.49 -4.45 3.26
N ASN A 232 -4.38 -5.17 3.13
CA ASN A 232 -3.32 -4.82 2.18
C ASN A 232 -3.81 -4.85 0.72
N VAL A 233 -4.51 -5.91 0.31
CA VAL A 233 -5.08 -6.04 -1.04
C VAL A 233 -6.14 -4.96 -1.30
N VAL A 234 -7.08 -4.78 -0.39
CA VAL A 234 -8.13 -3.76 -0.49
C VAL A 234 -7.50 -2.39 -0.61
N MET A 235 -6.46 -2.09 0.16
CA MET A 235 -5.86 -0.77 0.11
C MET A 235 -5.18 -0.48 -1.23
N GLN A 236 -4.45 -1.45 -1.78
CA GLN A 236 -3.81 -1.30 -3.10
C GLN A 236 -4.82 -1.33 -4.26
N ALA A 237 -5.93 -2.05 -4.13
CA ALA A 237 -6.93 -2.17 -5.19
C ALA A 237 -7.99 -1.06 -5.18
N HIS A 238 -8.40 -0.58 -4.00
CA HIS A 238 -9.56 0.31 -3.84
C HIS A 238 -9.16 1.78 -3.71
N PHE A 239 -8.10 2.12 -2.96
CA PHE A 239 -7.81 3.52 -2.61
C PHE A 239 -6.88 4.24 -3.59
N GLU A 240 -6.17 3.54 -4.49
CA GLU A 240 -5.34 4.20 -5.51
C GLU A 240 -6.18 5.11 -6.42
N PRO A 241 -5.78 6.36 -6.72
CA PRO A 241 -6.60 7.32 -7.45
C PRO A 241 -6.76 7.04 -8.97
N LEU A 242 -6.37 5.85 -9.43
CA LEU A 242 -6.48 5.37 -10.81
C LEU A 242 -7.83 4.67 -11.08
N PRO A 243 -8.27 4.52 -12.35
CA PRO A 243 -9.49 3.77 -12.68
C PRO A 243 -9.39 2.27 -12.37
N LEU A 244 -10.49 1.67 -11.88
CA LEU A 244 -10.56 0.33 -11.27
C LEU A 244 -10.04 -0.83 -12.16
N LEU A 245 -10.40 -0.84 -13.45
CA LEU A 245 -9.98 -1.92 -14.37
C LEU A 245 -8.46 -1.93 -14.66
N LEU A 246 -7.85 -0.74 -14.80
CA LEU A 246 -6.40 -0.62 -14.99
C LEU A 246 -5.64 -1.01 -13.71
N ARG A 247 -6.19 -0.68 -12.54
CA ARG A 247 -5.64 -1.08 -11.22
C ARG A 247 -5.66 -2.60 -11.03
N LEU A 248 -6.81 -3.25 -11.25
CA LEU A 248 -6.94 -4.71 -11.11
C LEU A 248 -5.99 -5.47 -12.05
N ARG A 249 -5.79 -4.98 -13.27
CA ARG A 249 -4.85 -5.59 -14.22
C ARG A 249 -3.39 -5.37 -13.81
N ARG A 250 -3.03 -4.18 -13.30
CA ARG A 250 -1.69 -3.86 -12.78
C ARG A 250 -1.35 -4.68 -11.54
N ASN A 251 -2.30 -4.80 -10.61
CA ASN A 251 -2.10 -5.47 -9.32
C ASN A 251 -2.54 -6.94 -9.35
N LYS A 252 -2.75 -7.53 -10.55
CA LYS A 252 -3.17 -8.93 -10.71
C LYS A 252 -2.22 -9.89 -10.01
N LEU A 253 -0.91 -9.67 -10.13
CA LEU A 253 0.09 -10.54 -9.51
C LEU A 253 0.01 -10.49 -7.98
N LEU A 254 -0.20 -9.30 -7.40
CA LEU A 254 -0.38 -9.15 -5.96
C LEU A 254 -1.67 -9.84 -5.49
N ILE A 255 -2.78 -9.68 -6.20
CA ILE A 255 -4.07 -10.31 -5.85
C ILE A 255 -3.94 -11.83 -5.92
N VAL A 256 -3.35 -12.35 -6.99
CA VAL A 256 -3.12 -13.80 -7.16
C VAL A 256 -2.17 -14.31 -6.09
N ALA A 257 -1.04 -13.65 -5.85
CA ALA A 257 -0.10 -14.05 -4.81
C ALA A 257 -0.76 -14.05 -3.42
N SER A 258 -1.51 -13.01 -3.08
CA SER A 258 -2.22 -12.91 -1.79
C SER A 258 -3.29 -14.00 -1.64
N ALA A 259 -4.04 -14.28 -2.71
CA ALA A 259 -5.02 -15.37 -2.73
C ALA A 259 -4.34 -16.74 -2.54
N VAL A 260 -3.25 -17.00 -3.26
CA VAL A 260 -2.45 -18.22 -3.11
C VAL A 260 -1.91 -18.35 -1.69
N THR A 261 -1.38 -17.26 -1.10
CA THR A 261 -0.91 -17.26 0.30
C THR A 261 -2.03 -17.58 1.29
N ILE A 262 -3.24 -17.03 1.10
CA ILE A 262 -4.40 -17.38 1.94
C ILE A 262 -4.77 -18.86 1.76
N THR A 263 -4.82 -19.36 0.53
CA THR A 263 -5.14 -20.77 0.26
C THR A 263 -4.11 -21.71 0.88
N LEU A 264 -2.81 -21.42 0.75
CA LEU A 264 -1.75 -22.18 1.40
C LEU A 264 -1.87 -22.11 2.93
N GLY A 265 -2.13 -20.93 3.51
CA GLY A 265 -2.38 -20.80 4.95
C GLY A 265 -3.59 -21.60 5.43
N ILE A 266 -4.65 -21.70 4.62
CA ILE A 266 -5.81 -22.54 4.94
C ILE A 266 -5.42 -24.01 4.93
N CYS A 267 -4.77 -24.48 3.88
CA CYS A 267 -4.38 -25.88 3.72
C CYS A 267 -3.32 -26.34 4.72
N ASP A 268 -2.32 -25.50 4.99
CA ASP A 268 -1.11 -25.91 5.72
C ASP A 268 -1.13 -25.54 7.20
N ILE A 269 -2.05 -24.66 7.63
CA ILE A 269 -2.12 -24.21 9.02
C ILE A 269 -3.53 -24.40 9.58
N ILE A 270 -4.55 -23.84 8.94
CA ILE A 270 -5.92 -23.82 9.49
C ILE A 270 -6.53 -25.22 9.53
N ILE A 271 -6.49 -25.97 8.42
CA ILE A 271 -7.03 -27.34 8.37
C ILE A 271 -6.31 -28.25 9.37
N PRO A 272 -4.96 -28.30 9.42
CA PRO A 272 -4.24 -29.06 10.44
C PRO A 272 -4.64 -28.68 11.87
N THR A 273 -4.74 -27.39 12.17
CA THR A 273 -5.14 -26.92 13.50
C THR A 273 -6.56 -27.40 13.86
N LEU A 274 -7.50 -27.32 12.91
CA LEU A 274 -8.85 -27.81 13.08
C LEU A 274 -8.88 -29.34 13.31
N LEU A 275 -8.12 -30.10 12.52
CA LEU A 275 -8.04 -31.56 12.67
C LEU A 275 -7.44 -31.95 14.01
N ILE A 276 -6.40 -31.25 14.49
CA ILE A 276 -5.83 -31.44 15.83
C ILE A 276 -6.88 -31.14 16.90
N GLN A 277 -7.62 -30.03 16.77
CA GLN A 277 -8.67 -29.64 17.71
C GLN A 277 -9.78 -30.70 17.77
N ILE A 278 -10.22 -31.21 16.62
CA ILE A 278 -11.22 -32.28 16.54
C ILE A 278 -10.67 -33.58 17.15
N ASN A 279 -9.44 -33.97 16.82
CA ASN A 279 -8.85 -35.22 17.32
C ASN A 279 -8.69 -35.21 18.85
N LEU A 280 -8.35 -34.05 19.42
CA LEU A 280 -8.27 -33.88 20.88
C LEU A 280 -9.64 -33.91 21.58
N GLY A 281 -10.72 -33.57 20.87
CA GLY A 281 -12.08 -33.57 21.42
C GLY A 281 -12.83 -34.90 21.31
N ARG A 282 -12.24 -35.91 20.67
CA ARG A 282 -12.86 -37.24 20.49
C ARG A 282 -12.42 -38.21 21.59
N GLU A 283 -13.33 -39.13 21.92
CA GLU A 283 -13.04 -40.28 22.80
C GLU A 283 -12.07 -41.25 22.11
N GLU A 284 -12.37 -41.64 20.87
CA GLU A 284 -11.47 -42.43 20.02
C GLU A 284 -10.71 -41.53 19.03
N ARG A 285 -9.39 -41.47 19.20
CA ARG A 285 -8.49 -40.69 18.35
C ARG A 285 -8.22 -41.40 17.02
N PHE A 286 -8.26 -40.66 15.92
CA PHE A 286 -7.79 -41.14 14.63
C PHE A 286 -6.28 -40.91 14.49
N SER A 287 -5.64 -41.56 13.50
CA SER A 287 -4.19 -41.44 13.30
C SER A 287 -3.77 -39.98 13.13
N TRP A 288 -2.75 -39.58 13.90
CA TRP A 288 -2.19 -38.23 13.89
C TRP A 288 -1.66 -37.82 12.51
N LEU A 289 -1.33 -38.79 11.65
CA LEU A 289 -0.90 -38.53 10.27
C LEU A 289 -1.96 -37.75 9.48
N TRP A 290 -3.25 -38.05 9.69
CA TRP A 290 -4.33 -37.31 9.05
C TRP A 290 -4.34 -35.83 9.41
N CYS A 291 -3.87 -35.46 10.61
CA CYS A 291 -3.81 -34.08 11.04
C CYS A 291 -2.80 -33.23 10.25
N GLY A 292 -1.78 -33.84 9.65
CA GLY A 292 -0.77 -33.11 8.86
C GLY A 292 -0.65 -33.57 7.41
N ILE A 293 -1.62 -34.36 6.92
CA ILE A 293 -1.60 -34.86 5.54
C ILE A 293 -1.61 -33.72 4.52
N THR A 294 -2.31 -32.62 4.82
CA THR A 294 -2.37 -31.44 3.95
C THR A 294 -1.01 -30.75 3.86
N VAL A 295 -0.31 -30.60 4.98
CA VAL A 295 1.04 -30.01 5.05
C VAL A 295 2.04 -30.86 4.26
N ILE A 296 2.02 -32.17 4.48
CA ILE A 296 2.92 -33.11 3.79
C ILE A 296 2.65 -33.06 2.28
N LEU A 297 1.37 -33.12 1.87
CA LEU A 297 0.98 -33.08 0.47
C LEU A 297 1.37 -31.74 -0.19
N SER A 298 1.17 -30.61 0.50
CA SER A 298 1.55 -29.28 0.03
C SER A 298 3.05 -29.20 -0.27
N PHE A 299 3.90 -29.63 0.67
CA PHE A 299 5.34 -29.67 0.46
C PHE A 299 5.78 -30.67 -0.62
N CYS A 300 5.12 -31.83 -0.72
CA CYS A 300 5.39 -32.79 -1.79
C CYS A 300 5.01 -32.24 -3.17
N ILE A 301 3.88 -31.55 -3.30
CA ILE A 301 3.46 -30.89 -4.54
C ILE A 301 4.43 -29.77 -4.90
N TRP A 302 4.86 -28.98 -3.92
CA TRP A 302 5.90 -27.96 -4.11
C TRP A 302 7.20 -28.59 -4.62
N GLN A 303 7.62 -29.70 -4.01
CA GLN A 303 8.81 -30.41 -4.43
C GLN A 303 8.68 -30.94 -5.86
N LEU A 304 7.53 -31.52 -6.20
CA LEU A 304 7.22 -31.98 -7.55
C LEU A 304 7.27 -30.83 -8.56
N TYR A 305 6.71 -29.66 -8.21
CA TYR A 305 6.79 -28.46 -9.04
C TYR A 305 8.24 -28.03 -9.27
N THR A 306 9.05 -28.00 -8.20
CA THR A 306 10.48 -27.63 -8.27
C THR A 306 11.25 -28.60 -9.16
N LEU A 307 10.99 -29.91 -9.03
CA LEU A 307 11.63 -30.95 -9.83
C LEU A 307 11.24 -30.88 -11.32
N ILE A 308 9.97 -30.57 -11.64
CA ILE A 308 9.47 -30.52 -13.02
C ILE A 308 9.90 -29.23 -13.73
N TYR A 309 9.84 -28.08 -13.04
CA TYR A 309 9.99 -26.78 -13.72
C TYR A 309 11.34 -26.11 -13.49
N ILE A 310 11.96 -26.28 -12.32
CA ILE A 310 13.18 -25.54 -11.95
C ILE A 310 14.42 -26.38 -12.26
N MET A 311 14.37 -27.69 -11.94
CA MET A 311 15.53 -28.56 -12.10
C MET A 311 15.98 -28.77 -13.57
N PRO A 312 15.09 -28.88 -14.58
CA PRO A 312 15.51 -28.98 -15.97
C PRO A 312 16.16 -27.70 -16.49
N ALA A 313 15.67 -26.53 -16.07
CA ALA A 313 16.25 -25.24 -16.42
C ALA A 313 17.65 -25.07 -15.81
N ALA A 314 17.82 -25.48 -14.54
CA ALA A 314 19.12 -25.50 -13.87
C ALA A 314 20.09 -26.48 -14.54
N ARG A 315 19.61 -27.66 -14.96
CA ARG A 315 20.39 -28.67 -15.69
C ARG A 315 20.85 -28.17 -17.06
N GLN A 316 19.99 -27.49 -17.81
CA GLN A 316 20.34 -26.90 -19.11
C GLN A 316 21.39 -25.79 -18.95
N HIS A 317 21.27 -24.95 -17.92
CA HIS A 317 22.26 -23.91 -17.62
C HIS A 317 23.63 -24.53 -17.29
N LEU A 318 23.64 -25.63 -16.55
CA LEU A 318 24.83 -26.42 -16.24
C LEU A 318 25.45 -27.07 -17.48
N GLN A 319 24.63 -27.65 -18.37
CA GLN A 319 25.13 -28.27 -19.61
C GLN A 319 25.78 -27.23 -20.54
N CYS A 320 25.31 -25.98 -20.53
CA CYS A 320 25.96 -24.89 -21.24
C CYS A 320 27.26 -24.40 -20.57
N GLN A 321 27.42 -24.57 -19.25
CA GLN A 321 28.63 -24.19 -18.51
C GLN A 321 29.69 -25.31 -18.44
N MET A 322 29.28 -26.59 -18.43
CA MET A 322 30.14 -27.77 -18.35
C MET A 322 30.81 -28.14 -19.69
N THR A 323 31.47 -27.18 -20.33
CA THR A 323 32.46 -27.50 -21.38
C THR A 323 33.85 -27.80 -20.79
N ASN A 324 34.11 -27.41 -19.53
CA ASN A 324 35.26 -27.85 -18.75
C ASN A 324 34.79 -28.40 -17.40
N VAL A 325 35.08 -29.67 -17.10
CA VAL A 325 34.68 -30.31 -15.85
C VAL A 325 35.53 -29.78 -14.71
N ASN A 326 35.05 -28.78 -13.99
CA ASN A 326 35.70 -28.24 -12.81
C ASN A 326 34.95 -28.70 -11.55
N VAL A 327 35.62 -29.49 -10.69
CA VAL A 327 35.02 -30.09 -9.47
C VAL A 327 34.43 -29.01 -8.54
N ARG A 328 35.01 -27.81 -8.56
CA ARG A 328 34.54 -26.63 -7.82
C ARG A 328 33.15 -26.16 -8.27
N GLU A 329 32.86 -26.20 -9.56
CA GLU A 329 31.56 -25.80 -10.12
C GLU A 329 30.49 -26.86 -9.79
N GLY A 330 30.86 -28.14 -9.79
CA GLY A 330 30.00 -29.23 -9.31
C GLY A 330 29.63 -29.06 -7.83
N PHE A 331 30.58 -28.71 -6.97
CA PHE A 331 30.30 -28.43 -5.55
C PHE A 331 29.43 -27.17 -5.37
N GLN A 332 29.73 -26.09 -6.10
CA GLN A 332 28.90 -24.88 -6.10
C GLN A 332 27.46 -25.16 -6.55
N PHE A 333 27.28 -26.00 -7.56
CA PHE A 333 25.96 -26.40 -8.02
C PHE A 333 25.18 -27.17 -6.96
N VAL A 334 25.81 -28.13 -6.27
CA VAL A 334 25.16 -28.85 -5.16
C VAL A 334 24.76 -27.87 -4.07
N VAL A 335 25.66 -26.98 -3.65
CA VAL A 335 25.39 -25.96 -2.62
C VAL A 335 24.24 -25.02 -3.02
N LEU A 336 24.21 -24.56 -4.28
CA LEU A 336 23.17 -23.69 -4.83
C LEU A 336 21.80 -24.38 -4.92
N ASN A 337 21.77 -25.71 -4.96
CA ASN A 337 20.54 -26.51 -5.02
C ASN A 337 20.09 -27.09 -3.67
N ILE A 338 20.88 -26.97 -2.60
CA ILE A 338 20.45 -27.30 -1.23
C ILE A 338 19.10 -26.64 -0.88
N PRO A 339 18.84 -25.36 -1.25
CA PRO A 339 17.56 -24.72 -0.98
C PRO A 339 16.35 -25.43 -1.58
N ASN A 340 16.54 -26.10 -2.73
CA ASN A 340 15.50 -26.83 -3.42
C ASN A 340 15.15 -28.17 -2.74
N GLY A 341 15.95 -28.63 -1.76
CA GLY A 341 15.67 -29.81 -0.95
C GLY A 341 14.92 -29.51 0.35
N PHE A 342 14.83 -28.24 0.77
CA PHE A 342 14.17 -27.87 2.03
C PHE A 342 12.70 -28.29 2.12
N PRO A 343 11.84 -28.11 1.09
CA PRO A 343 10.43 -28.52 1.18
C PRO A 343 10.27 -30.00 1.51
N PHE A 344 11.08 -30.86 0.87
CA PHE A 344 11.09 -32.30 1.17
C PHE A 344 11.55 -32.59 2.61
N LEU A 345 12.60 -31.92 3.09
CA LEU A 345 13.07 -32.06 4.47
C LEU A 345 11.99 -31.63 5.49
N PHE A 346 11.23 -30.57 5.20
CA PHE A 346 10.11 -30.12 6.04
C PHE A 346 8.91 -31.09 5.98
N ALA A 347 8.64 -31.70 4.82
CA ALA A 347 7.62 -32.74 4.69
C ALA A 347 7.99 -33.98 5.53
N ALA A 348 9.24 -34.44 5.40
CA ALA A 348 9.78 -35.55 6.18
C ALA A 348 9.79 -35.22 7.68
N ALA A 349 10.15 -34.00 8.07
CA ALA A 349 10.13 -33.55 9.46
C ALA A 349 8.71 -33.53 10.04
N SER A 350 7.73 -33.04 9.28
CA SER A 350 6.32 -33.02 9.68
C SER A 350 5.78 -34.43 9.86
N PHE A 351 6.07 -35.34 8.91
CA PHE A 351 5.73 -36.75 9.02
C PHE A 351 6.34 -37.38 10.28
N CYS A 352 7.64 -37.21 10.50
CA CYS A 352 8.32 -37.76 11.66
C CYS A 352 7.76 -37.19 12.96
N THR A 353 7.46 -35.90 13.03
CA THR A 353 6.87 -35.28 14.23
C THR A 353 5.50 -35.88 14.56
N LEU A 354 4.65 -36.12 13.56
CA LEU A 354 3.35 -36.78 13.78
C LEU A 354 3.49 -38.24 14.18
N GLN A 355 4.47 -38.96 13.62
CA GLN A 355 4.78 -40.34 14.02
C GLN A 355 5.33 -40.41 15.45
N TYR A 356 6.11 -39.42 15.87
CA TYR A 356 6.53 -39.30 17.26
C TYR A 356 5.32 -39.12 18.19
N VAL A 357 4.35 -38.27 17.85
CA VAL A 357 3.13 -38.10 18.65
C VAL A 357 2.31 -39.40 18.72
N GLN A 358 2.29 -40.19 17.65
CA GLN A 358 1.52 -41.44 17.61
C GLN A 358 2.20 -42.61 18.33
N TYR A 359 3.52 -42.77 18.18
CA TYR A 359 4.24 -43.97 18.62
C TYR A 359 5.29 -43.73 19.71
N GLY A 360 5.66 -42.47 20.00
CA GLY A 360 6.59 -42.11 21.06
C GLY A 360 8.07 -42.42 20.80
N TYR A 361 8.43 -43.01 19.66
CA TYR A 361 9.82 -43.38 19.37
C TYR A 361 10.73 -42.16 19.15
N ARG A 362 11.83 -42.10 19.89
CA ARG A 362 12.81 -40.98 19.85
C ARG A 362 13.48 -40.79 18.49
N ILE A 363 13.57 -41.83 17.65
CA ILE A 363 14.17 -41.73 16.30
C ILE A 363 13.39 -40.75 15.41
N TYR A 364 12.06 -40.70 15.56
CA TYR A 364 11.22 -39.77 14.81
C TYR A 364 11.41 -38.32 15.28
N LEU A 365 11.66 -38.12 16.58
CA LEU A 365 11.99 -36.80 17.09
C LEU A 365 13.35 -36.30 16.56
N LEU A 366 14.35 -37.19 16.47
CA LEU A 366 15.65 -36.86 15.87
C LEU A 366 15.49 -36.42 14.41
N LEU A 367 14.79 -37.22 13.60
CA LEU A 367 14.56 -36.93 12.19
C LEU A 367 13.69 -35.68 11.98
N GLY A 368 12.74 -35.41 12.88
CA GLY A 368 11.88 -34.22 12.83
C GLY A 368 12.58 -32.93 13.30
N GLY A 369 13.40 -33.02 14.35
CA GLY A 369 14.04 -31.87 14.98
C GLY A 369 15.25 -31.32 14.22
N VAL A 370 16.04 -32.20 13.56
CA VAL A 370 17.28 -31.79 12.88
C VAL A 370 17.03 -30.72 11.79
N PRO A 371 16.07 -30.87 10.86
CA PRO A 371 15.81 -29.84 9.85
C PRO A 371 15.42 -28.49 10.46
N VAL A 372 14.66 -28.50 11.57
CA VAL A 372 14.25 -27.27 12.27
C VAL A 372 15.45 -26.59 12.92
N ILE A 373 16.32 -27.35 13.61
CA ILE A 373 17.53 -26.84 14.24
C ILE A 373 18.47 -26.23 13.19
N VAL A 374 18.71 -26.94 12.09
CA VAL A 374 19.57 -26.46 10.99
C VAL A 374 19.02 -25.17 10.40
N SER A 375 17.71 -25.12 10.13
CA SER A 375 17.06 -23.92 9.56
C SER A 375 17.15 -22.72 10.49
N LEU A 376 16.88 -22.92 11.78
CA LEU A 376 17.01 -21.87 12.79
C LEU A 376 18.47 -21.42 12.95
N ALA A 377 19.45 -22.33 12.87
CA ALA A 377 20.87 -21.99 12.98
C ALA A 377 21.34 -21.13 11.80
N VAL A 378 20.90 -21.47 10.58
CA VAL A 378 21.16 -20.63 9.41
C VAL A 378 20.54 -19.25 9.58
N LEU A 379 19.29 -19.15 10.05
CA LEU A 379 18.65 -17.85 10.28
C LEU A 379 19.37 -17.02 11.36
N VAL A 380 19.76 -17.65 12.48
CA VAL A 380 20.54 -16.99 13.54
C VAL A 380 21.84 -16.42 12.96
N LEU A 381 22.55 -17.20 12.14
CA LEU A 381 23.80 -16.77 11.53
C LEU A 381 23.58 -15.62 10.54
N VAL A 382 22.50 -15.64 9.77
CA VAL A 382 22.11 -14.54 8.86
C VAL A 382 21.85 -13.26 9.66
N PHE A 383 21.03 -13.30 10.71
CA PHE A 383 20.75 -12.12 11.54
C PHE A 383 21.99 -11.60 12.27
N LEU A 384 22.88 -12.50 12.69
CA LEU A 384 24.16 -12.13 13.30
C LEU A 384 25.07 -11.43 12.29
N LEU A 385 25.13 -11.92 11.05
CA LEU A 385 25.90 -11.33 9.96
C LEU A 385 25.33 -9.96 9.57
N ASP A 386 24.01 -9.84 9.48
CA ASP A 386 23.31 -8.57 9.25
C ASP A 386 23.59 -7.58 10.39
N PHE A 387 23.64 -8.03 11.64
CA PHE A 387 24.06 -7.20 12.77
C PHE A 387 25.51 -6.71 12.64
N TYR A 388 26.46 -7.59 12.32
CA TYR A 388 27.86 -7.19 12.14
C TYR A 388 28.04 -6.22 10.97
N SER A 389 27.25 -6.37 9.91
CA SER A 389 27.27 -5.52 8.73
C SER A 389 26.59 -4.16 8.95
N LEU A 390 25.35 -4.17 9.47
CA LEU A 390 24.48 -3.00 9.55
C LEU A 390 24.43 -2.35 10.95
N ARG A 391 25.00 -2.99 11.97
CA ARG A 391 25.01 -2.55 13.40
C ARG A 391 23.64 -2.24 13.98
N ARG A 392 22.58 -2.89 13.48
CA ARG A 392 21.20 -2.68 13.94
C ARG A 392 20.88 -3.61 15.11
N PHE A 393 20.69 -3.05 16.30
CA PHE A 393 20.37 -3.84 17.51
C PHE A 393 19.13 -4.72 17.39
N GLN A 394 18.16 -4.36 16.53
CA GLN A 394 16.98 -5.19 16.27
C GLN A 394 17.37 -6.59 15.74
N ASP A 395 18.40 -6.67 14.89
CA ASP A 395 18.80 -7.91 14.23
C ASP A 395 19.50 -8.84 15.24
N LEU A 396 20.27 -8.26 16.17
CA LEU A 396 20.83 -8.99 17.31
C LEU A 396 19.73 -9.56 18.22
N VAL A 397 18.72 -8.74 18.58
CA VAL A 397 17.60 -9.20 19.41
C VAL A 397 16.84 -10.33 18.73
N MET A 398 16.52 -10.19 17.44
CA MET A 398 15.86 -11.25 16.66
C MET A 398 16.73 -12.52 16.58
N GLY A 399 18.03 -12.39 16.34
CA GLY A 399 18.97 -13.51 16.36
C GLY A 399 19.01 -14.23 17.71
N THR A 400 19.05 -13.49 18.82
CA THR A 400 18.99 -14.11 20.17
C THR A 400 17.66 -14.80 20.45
N CYS A 401 16.53 -14.26 19.99
CA CYS A 401 15.23 -14.91 20.13
C CYS A 401 15.16 -16.22 19.33
N LEU A 402 15.69 -16.22 18.10
CA LEU A 402 15.75 -17.44 17.27
C LEU A 402 16.70 -18.49 17.86
N PHE A 403 17.81 -18.05 18.46
CA PHE A 403 18.72 -18.93 19.20
C PHE A 403 18.01 -19.57 20.40
N LEU A 404 17.25 -18.80 21.18
CA LEU A 404 16.43 -19.33 22.27
C LEU A 404 15.38 -20.33 21.76
N ALA A 405 14.72 -20.04 20.63
CA ALA A 405 13.74 -20.95 20.03
C ALA A 405 14.38 -22.29 19.60
N MET A 406 15.64 -22.30 19.18
CA MET A 406 16.39 -23.51 18.83
C MET A 406 16.60 -24.45 20.03
N LEU A 407 16.62 -23.92 21.26
CA LEU A 407 16.75 -24.75 22.46
C LEU A 407 15.54 -25.65 22.68
N PHE A 408 14.36 -25.33 22.13
CA PHE A 408 13.17 -26.19 22.24
C PHE A 408 13.38 -27.56 21.58
N PRO A 409 13.61 -27.69 20.26
CA PRO A 409 13.84 -29.00 19.66
C PRO A 409 15.06 -29.70 20.24
N ALA A 410 16.11 -28.96 20.64
CA ALA A 410 17.25 -29.54 21.35
C ALA A 410 16.87 -30.14 22.72
N SER A 411 16.00 -29.46 23.49
CA SER A 411 15.53 -29.94 24.78
C SER A 411 14.75 -31.24 24.66
N LEU A 412 13.94 -31.40 23.60
CA LEU A 412 13.19 -32.63 23.34
C LEU A 412 14.10 -33.81 22.98
N LEU A 413 15.26 -33.55 22.35
CA LEU A 413 16.21 -34.62 22.02
C LEU A 413 16.89 -35.20 23.26
N VAL A 414 17.05 -34.38 24.30
CA VAL A 414 17.72 -34.76 25.55
C VAL A 414 16.73 -35.26 26.60
N TRP A 415 15.56 -34.65 26.69
CA TRP A 415 14.55 -34.89 27.72
C TRP A 415 13.20 -35.28 27.11
N GLU A 416 12.39 -36.02 27.86
CA GLU A 416 11.01 -36.29 27.46
C GLU A 416 10.17 -35.01 27.47
N PHE A 417 9.17 -34.95 26.60
CA PHE A 417 8.29 -33.78 26.52
C PHE A 417 7.60 -33.55 27.87
N ARG A 418 7.86 -32.37 28.45
CA ARG A 418 7.12 -31.77 29.56
C ARG A 418 6.69 -30.37 29.16
N GLY A 419 5.70 -29.78 29.80
CA GLY A 419 5.26 -28.44 29.45
C GLY A 419 6.38 -27.40 29.52
N LEU A 420 7.28 -27.49 30.50
CA LEU A 420 8.47 -26.64 30.62
C LEU A 420 9.44 -26.71 29.42
N SER A 421 9.37 -27.76 28.59
CA SER A 421 10.13 -27.80 27.33
C SER A 421 9.73 -26.65 26.40
N LEU A 422 8.50 -26.13 26.49
CA LEU A 422 8.01 -24.99 25.69
C LEU A 422 8.55 -23.64 26.16
N LEU A 423 9.20 -23.56 27.33
CA LEU A 423 9.68 -22.30 27.91
C LEU A 423 10.63 -21.52 26.98
N PRO A 424 11.63 -22.12 26.31
CA PRO A 424 12.50 -21.40 25.38
C PRO A 424 11.72 -20.81 24.20
N LEU A 425 10.69 -21.52 23.73
CA LEU A 425 9.83 -21.08 22.65
C LEU A 425 8.90 -19.93 23.09
N ALA A 426 8.33 -20.01 24.30
CA ALA A 426 7.53 -18.94 24.89
C ALA A 426 8.36 -17.66 25.10
N ALA A 427 9.56 -17.80 25.67
CA ALA A 427 10.49 -16.69 25.87
C ALA A 427 10.90 -16.04 24.54
N ALA A 428 11.21 -16.85 23.53
CA ALA A 428 11.52 -16.37 22.19
C ALA A 428 10.33 -15.62 21.55
N ALA A 429 9.10 -16.15 21.66
CA ALA A 429 7.90 -15.51 21.13
C ALA A 429 7.61 -14.15 21.79
N PHE A 430 7.73 -14.05 23.11
CA PHE A 430 7.62 -12.77 23.81
C PHE A 430 8.76 -11.81 23.45
N GLY A 431 9.99 -12.29 23.30
CA GLY A 431 11.12 -11.49 22.84
C GLY A 431 10.88 -10.87 21.47
N ILE A 432 10.38 -11.67 20.51
CA ILE A 432 10.02 -11.20 19.16
C ILE A 432 8.88 -10.18 19.22
N PHE A 433 7.83 -10.45 20.01
CA PHE A 433 6.73 -9.50 20.21
C PHE A 433 7.23 -8.16 20.77
N LEU A 434 8.04 -8.19 21.83
CA LEU A 434 8.58 -7.00 22.48
C LEU A 434 9.50 -6.23 21.53
N ALA A 435 10.36 -6.92 20.78
CA ALA A 435 11.22 -6.32 19.79
C ALA A 435 10.40 -5.61 18.70
N HIS A 436 9.39 -6.27 18.14
CA HIS A 436 8.52 -5.68 17.14
C HIS A 436 7.73 -4.48 17.69
N ALA A 437 7.15 -4.61 18.89
CA ALA A 437 6.39 -3.55 19.53
C ALA A 437 7.25 -2.30 19.81
N ARG A 438 8.48 -2.51 20.33
CA ARG A 438 9.42 -1.44 20.71
C ARG A 438 10.05 -0.76 19.49
N TYR A 439 10.57 -1.53 18.54
CA TYR A 439 11.37 -0.97 17.44
C TYR A 439 10.52 -0.57 16.23
N VAL A 440 9.43 -1.29 15.97
CA VAL A 440 8.66 -1.13 14.72
C VAL A 440 7.33 -0.43 14.98
N ALA A 441 6.49 -0.98 15.85
CA ALA A 441 5.15 -0.41 16.10
C ALA A 441 5.24 0.97 16.76
N SER A 442 6.08 1.13 17.78
CA SER A 442 6.32 2.42 18.42
C SER A 442 6.85 3.45 17.43
N ALA A 443 7.81 3.10 16.58
CA ALA A 443 8.36 4.02 15.58
C ALA A 443 7.28 4.50 14.59
N ALA A 444 6.43 3.60 14.10
CA ALA A 444 5.32 3.93 13.22
C ALA A 444 4.29 4.87 13.89
N ILE A 445 3.98 4.64 15.17
CA ILE A 445 3.08 5.49 15.96
C ILE A 445 3.70 6.88 16.17
N HIS A 446 4.98 6.96 16.51
CA HIS A 446 5.70 8.24 16.69
C HIS A 446 5.76 9.03 15.39
N GLU A 447 6.01 8.37 14.26
CA GLU A 447 6.00 8.99 12.94
C GLU A 447 4.62 9.58 12.61
N LEU A 448 3.54 8.81 12.84
CA LEU A 448 2.18 9.28 12.62
C LEU A 448 1.85 10.49 13.52
N MET A 449 2.19 10.42 14.80
CA MET A 449 1.99 11.54 15.73
C MET A 449 2.76 12.79 15.29
N ARG A 450 4.01 12.63 14.83
CA ARG A 450 4.83 13.73 14.33
C ARG A 450 4.17 14.40 13.13
N ILE A 451 3.66 13.62 12.17
CA ILE A 451 2.97 14.15 10.98
C ILE A 451 1.71 14.92 11.38
N ILE A 452 0.86 14.35 12.24
CA ILE A 452 -0.35 15.03 12.74
C ILE A 452 -0.02 16.36 13.41
N HIS A 453 1.04 16.41 14.23
CA HIS A 453 1.49 17.65 14.87
C HIS A 453 1.97 18.69 13.85
N THR A 454 2.71 18.27 12.82
CA THR A 454 3.15 19.19 11.75
C THR A 454 1.97 19.73 10.95
N GLU A 455 0.98 18.90 10.61
CA GLU A 455 -0.22 19.31 9.87
C GLU A 455 -1.08 20.28 10.69
N ARG A 456 -1.25 20.01 12.00
CA ARG A 456 -1.96 20.92 12.92
C ARG A 456 -1.26 22.27 13.07
N LYS A 457 0.07 22.30 13.06
CA LYS A 457 0.85 23.55 13.09
C LYS A 457 0.78 24.32 11.76
N SER A 458 0.72 23.64 10.62
CA SER A 458 0.54 24.29 9.31
C SER A 458 -0.90 24.72 9.01
N GLY A 459 -1.89 24.06 9.62
CA GLY A 459 -3.32 24.32 9.45
C GLY A 459 -3.90 25.36 10.41
N LEU A 460 -3.10 25.89 11.35
CA LEU A 460 -3.50 27.07 12.12
C LEU A 460 -3.27 28.29 11.23
N PRO A 461 -4.31 28.98 10.71
CA PRO A 461 -4.11 30.32 10.20
C PRO A 461 -3.54 31.14 11.35
N ARG A 462 -2.47 31.89 11.10
CA ARG A 462 -2.09 33.03 11.95
C ARG A 462 -3.29 33.97 11.97
N THR A 463 -4.24 33.75 12.88
CA THR A 463 -5.12 34.80 13.34
C THR A 463 -4.21 35.85 13.93
N LEU A 464 -4.03 36.94 13.19
CA LEU A 464 -3.46 38.18 13.70
C LEU A 464 -4.14 38.48 15.03
N ASP A 465 -3.36 38.51 16.10
CA ASP A 465 -3.82 39.01 17.39
C ASP A 465 -4.08 40.53 17.27
N PRO A 466 -5.31 41.02 17.50
CA PRO A 466 -5.68 42.41 17.28
C PRO A 466 -5.47 43.27 18.54
N SER A 467 -4.28 43.24 19.15
CA SER A 467 -4.05 43.93 20.44
C SER A 467 -2.68 44.60 20.65
N LYS A 468 -1.96 44.96 19.58
CA LYS A 468 -0.77 45.83 19.66
C LYS A 468 -0.78 46.95 18.61
N ARG A 469 -1.82 47.79 18.64
CA ARG A 469 -1.79 49.16 18.08
C ARG A 469 -2.74 50.08 18.86
N ARG A 470 -2.35 50.40 20.10
CA ARG A 470 -2.62 51.69 20.73
C ARG A 470 -1.43 52.00 21.63
N SER A 471 -0.40 52.54 20.99
CA SER A 471 0.45 53.59 21.55
C SER A 471 0.09 54.86 20.80
#